data_AF-A0A4Y2V6E9-F1
#
_entry.id   AF-A0A4Y2V6E9-F1
#
_cell.length_a   1.000
_cell.length_b   1.000
_cell.length_c   1.000
_cell.angle_alpha   90.00
_cell.angle_beta   90.00
_cell.angle_gamma   90.00
#
_symmetry.space_group_name_H-M   'P 1'
#
loop_
_entity.id
_entity.type
_entity.pdbx_description
1 polymer ?
#
loop_
_entity_poly.entity_id
_entity_poly.type
_entity_poly.pdbx_seq_one_letter_code
_entity_poly.pdbx_strand_id
1 'polypeptide(L)'
;DPKVNYVDLGGAYIGPTQDHLLRLSKELGVENYKIKQELKSVYYRNGRRLLLDATAFPYERNPFVNMDLNHIIRLIDKMGDELVSLPVSGTPSGPEVQDNNHIDLNCPI
;
A
#
# COMPACT_ATOMS: atom_id res chain seq x y z
N ASP A 1 15.69 -14.41 -27.80
CA ASP A 1 16.35 -13.11 -27.55
C ASP A 1 16.64 -13.04 -26.04
N PRO A 2 17.90 -13.15 -25.59
CA PRO A 2 18.26 -13.36 -24.19
C PRO A 2 18.21 -12.06 -23.36
N LYS A 3 17.18 -11.23 -23.57
CA LYS A 3 17.17 -9.84 -23.13
C LYS A 3 16.46 -9.60 -21.79
N VAL A 4 15.97 -10.65 -21.14
CA VAL A 4 15.21 -10.56 -19.89
C VAL A 4 15.87 -11.49 -18.87
N ASN A 5 16.40 -10.91 -17.78
CA ASN A 5 17.10 -11.65 -16.72
C ASN A 5 16.12 -12.47 -15.87
N TYR A 6 15.15 -11.82 -15.24
CA TYR A 6 14.12 -12.45 -14.42
C TYR A 6 12.90 -11.53 -14.35
N VAL A 7 11.73 -12.12 -14.10
CA VAL A 7 10.47 -11.40 -13.86
C VAL A 7 9.62 -12.20 -12.88
N ASP A 8 9.08 -11.51 -11.89
CA ASP A 8 8.16 -12.11 -10.93
C ASP A 8 6.79 -12.28 -11.59
N LEU A 9 6.27 -13.51 -11.61
CA LEU A 9 4.93 -13.82 -12.10
C LEU A 9 3.87 -13.80 -10.98
N GLY A 10 4.32 -13.65 -9.73
CA GLY A 10 3.49 -13.68 -8.52
C GLY A 10 3.67 -12.44 -7.64
N GLY A 11 3.68 -12.64 -6.32
CA GLY A 11 3.88 -11.55 -5.37
C GLY A 11 5.28 -10.95 -5.49
N ALA A 12 5.35 -9.64 -5.73
CA ALA A 12 6.60 -8.91 -5.99
C ALA A 12 6.75 -7.64 -5.15
N TYR A 13 5.73 -7.28 -4.35
CA TYR A 13 5.66 -6.00 -3.66
C TYR A 13 5.82 -6.21 -2.16
N ILE A 14 6.75 -5.45 -1.58
CA ILE A 14 6.90 -5.31 -0.13
C ILE A 14 6.93 -3.82 0.22
N GLY A 15 6.51 -3.47 1.43
CA GLY A 15 6.37 -2.07 1.82
C GLY A 15 6.74 -1.79 3.28
N PRO A 16 6.70 -0.51 3.68
CA PRO A 16 6.81 -0.13 5.08
C PRO A 16 5.80 -0.89 5.95
N THR A 17 6.15 -1.15 7.21
CA THR A 17 5.42 -1.96 8.22
C THR A 17 5.42 -3.48 8.02
N GLN A 18 5.95 -3.99 6.90
CA GLN A 18 6.10 -5.43 6.65
C GLN A 18 7.43 -6.00 7.20
N ASP A 19 7.70 -5.77 8.48
CA ASP A 19 9.02 -5.96 9.10
C ASP A 19 9.53 -7.40 9.07
N HIS A 20 8.63 -8.38 9.17
CA HIS A 20 9.00 -9.79 9.14
C HIS A 20 9.60 -10.20 7.79
N LEU A 21 9.01 -9.74 6.69
CA LEU A 21 9.45 -10.06 5.34
C LEU A 21 10.74 -9.29 4.99
N LEU A 22 10.84 -8.04 5.44
CA LEU A 22 12.05 -7.22 5.28
C LEU A 22 13.25 -7.78 6.04
N ARG A 23 13.05 -8.30 7.26
CA ARG A 23 14.12 -8.96 8.02
C ARG A 23 14.62 -10.21 7.30
N LEU A 24 13.70 -11.05 6.82
CA LEU A 24 14.04 -12.28 6.10
C LEU A 24 14.80 -11.99 4.79
N SER A 25 14.36 -11.00 4.01
CA SER A 25 15.05 -10.64 2.77
C SER A 25 16.51 -10.23 3.04
N LYS A 26 16.74 -9.47 4.12
CA LYS A 26 18.07 -9.02 4.53
C LYS A 26 18.96 -10.16 5.02
N GLU A 27 18.41 -11.10 5.80
CA GLU A 27 19.13 -12.30 6.26
C GLU A 27 19.55 -13.20 5.08
N LEU A 28 18.72 -13.29 4.04
CA LEU A 28 19.00 -14.06 2.82
C LEU A 28 19.88 -13.31 1.80
N GLY A 29 20.27 -12.07 2.08
CA GLY A 29 21.07 -11.25 1.17
C GLY A 29 20.34 -10.81 -0.10
N VAL A 30 19.00 -10.75 -0.07
CA VAL A 30 18.17 -10.27 -1.17
C VAL A 30 18.04 -8.75 -1.09
N GLU A 31 18.46 -8.08 -2.16
CA GLU A 31 18.33 -6.63 -2.27
C GLU A 31 16.92 -6.23 -2.70
N ASN A 32 16.44 -5.12 -2.13
CA ASN A 32 15.14 -4.53 -2.47
C ASN A 32 15.37 -3.23 -3.24
N TYR A 33 14.43 -2.86 -4.12
CA TYR A 33 14.50 -1.63 -4.89
C TYR A 33 13.19 -0.85 -4.82
N LYS A 34 13.28 0.48 -4.97
CA LYS A 34 12.11 1.36 -5.04
C LYS A 34 11.49 1.29 -6.43
N ILE A 35 10.19 1.08 -6.49
CA ILE A 35 9.44 1.13 -7.75
C ILE A 35 9.41 2.58 -8.24
N LYS A 36 9.49 2.75 -9.55
CA LYS A 36 9.48 4.06 -10.19
C LYS A 36 8.13 4.75 -9.98
N GLN A 37 8.10 5.74 -9.09
CA GLN A 37 6.91 6.55 -8.76
C GLN A 37 7.07 8.04 -9.08
N GLU A 38 8.20 8.46 -9.66
CA GLU A 38 8.49 9.86 -10.01
C GLU A 38 7.58 10.41 -11.12
N LEU A 39 6.92 9.53 -11.86
CA LEU A 39 6.01 9.90 -12.94
C LEU A 39 4.58 9.97 -12.46
N LYS A 40 3.78 10.78 -13.15
CA LYS A 40 2.34 10.87 -12.89
C LYS A 40 1.65 9.54 -13.17
N SER A 41 0.85 9.09 -12.20
CA SER A 41 -0.07 7.97 -12.36
C SER A 41 -1.18 8.34 -13.36
N VAL A 42 -1.73 7.31 -14.00
CA VAL A 42 -2.72 7.46 -15.05
C VAL A 42 -4.03 6.82 -14.64
N TYR A 43 -5.04 7.66 -14.42
CA TYR A 43 -6.41 7.20 -14.24
C TYR A 43 -7.15 7.28 -15.59
N TYR A 44 -7.56 6.14 -16.12
CA TYR A 44 -8.26 6.05 -17.41
C TYR A 44 -9.72 5.62 -17.21
N ARG A 45 -10.65 6.45 -17.69
CA ARG A 45 -12.09 6.20 -17.59
C ARG A 45 -12.81 6.78 -18.79
N ASN A 46 -13.70 6.01 -19.40
CA ASN A 46 -14.59 6.45 -20.49
C ASN A 46 -13.86 7.20 -21.63
N GLY A 47 -12.71 6.68 -22.07
CA GLY A 47 -11.92 7.32 -23.13
C GLY A 47 -11.09 8.53 -22.70
N ARG A 48 -11.14 8.92 -21.41
CA ARG A 48 -10.40 10.07 -20.87
C ARG A 48 -9.25 9.59 -19.99
N ARG A 49 -8.13 10.31 -20.09
CA ARG A 49 -6.93 10.10 -19.28
C ARG A 49 -6.75 11.27 -18.30
N LEU A 50 -6.68 10.97 -17.02
CA LEU A 50 -6.33 11.92 -15.98
C LEU A 50 -4.94 11.58 -15.43
N LEU A 51 -4.09 12.60 -15.31
CA LEU A 51 -2.75 12.48 -14.73
C LEU A 51 -2.82 12.91 -13.27
N LEU A 52 -2.41 12.02 -12.38
CA LEU A 52 -2.43 12.21 -10.92
C LEU A 52 -1.03 12.00 -10.38
N ASP A 53 -0.73 12.57 -9.22
CA ASP A 53 0.49 12.21 -8.51
C ASP A 53 0.37 10.77 -7.98
N ALA A 54 1.48 10.06 -7.87
CA ALA A 54 1.49 8.62 -7.57
C ALA A 54 0.82 8.27 -6.23
N THR A 55 0.77 9.22 -5.29
CA THR A 55 0.18 9.07 -3.96
C THR A 55 -1.25 9.61 -3.87
N ALA A 56 -1.75 10.27 -4.92
CA ALA A 56 -3.04 10.95 -4.89
C ALA A 56 -4.17 10.02 -5.33
N PHE A 57 -5.26 10.00 -4.57
CA PHE A 57 -6.51 9.38 -4.99
C PHE A 57 -7.15 10.21 -6.12
N PRO A 58 -7.81 9.59 -7.12
CA PRO A 58 -8.44 10.33 -8.21
C PRO A 58 -9.46 11.36 -7.70
N TYR A 59 -9.23 12.63 -8.05
CA TYR A 59 -10.16 13.72 -7.79
C TYR A 59 -11.07 13.95 -9.01
N GLU A 60 -12.37 13.98 -8.76
CA GLU A 60 -13.39 14.25 -9.77
C GLU A 60 -13.80 15.72 -9.74
N ARG A 61 -14.24 16.29 -10.87
CA ARG A 61 -14.71 17.69 -10.88
C ARG A 61 -16.00 17.89 -10.09
N ASN A 62 -16.78 16.83 -9.90
CA ASN A 62 -18.05 16.89 -9.18
C ASN A 62 -17.79 16.75 -7.66
N PRO A 63 -18.10 17.77 -6.84
CA PRO A 63 -17.85 17.72 -5.40
C PRO A 63 -18.63 16.62 -4.67
N PHE A 64 -19.83 16.25 -5.15
CA PHE A 64 -20.62 15.17 -4.55
C PHE A 64 -19.96 13.82 -4.71
N VAL A 65 -19.32 13.57 -5.86
CA VAL A 65 -18.58 12.32 -6.11
C VAL A 65 -17.36 12.25 -5.19
N ASN A 66 -16.65 13.36 -4.99
CA ASN A 66 -15.52 13.37 -4.05
C ASN A 66 -15.96 13.15 -2.61
N MET A 67 -17.09 13.72 -2.18
CA MET A 67 -17.63 13.47 -0.84
C MET A 67 -17.98 12.00 -0.63
N ASP A 68 -18.58 11.38 -1.64
CA ASP A 68 -18.93 9.96 -1.59
C ASP A 68 -17.68 9.06 -1.54
N LEU A 69 -16.68 9.31 -2.40
CA LEU A 69 -15.40 8.60 -2.36
C LEU A 69 -14.69 8.74 -1.00
N ASN A 70 -14.68 9.95 -0.43
CA ASN A 70 -14.12 10.19 0.90
C ASN A 70 -14.90 9.43 1.99
N HIS A 71 -16.22 9.34 1.88
CA HIS A 71 -17.05 8.62 2.82
C HIS A 71 -16.81 7.11 2.75
N ILE A 72 -16.74 6.55 1.53
CA ILE A 72 -16.51 5.13 1.30
C ILE A 72 -15.18 4.68 1.92
N ILE A 73 -14.08 5.41 1.68
CA ILE A 73 -12.76 5.05 2.23
C ILE A 73 -12.81 5.04 3.76
N ARG A 74 -13.37 6.09 4.37
CA ARG A 74 -13.50 6.17 5.83
C ARG A 74 -14.41 5.10 6.41
N LEU A 75 -15.46 4.71 5.69
CA LEU A 75 -16.37 3.67 6.13
C LEU A 75 -15.67 2.31 6.14
N ILE A 76 -14.86 2.02 5.11
CA ILE A 76 -14.05 0.80 5.07
C ILE A 76 -13.10 0.75 6.26
N ASP A 77 -12.38 1.84 6.55
CA ASP A 77 -11.47 1.91 7.69
C ASP A 77 -12.22 1.70 9.02
N LYS A 78 -13.33 2.39 9.22
CA LYS A 78 -14.17 2.26 10.42
C LYS A 78 -14.70 0.83 10.60
N MET A 79 -15.15 0.20 9.52
CA MET A 79 -15.58 -1.20 9.56
C MET A 79 -14.42 -2.14 9.91
N GLY A 80 -13.21 -1.85 9.43
CA GLY A 80 -11.99 -2.57 9.82
C GLY A 80 -11.72 -2.48 11.32
N ASP A 81 -11.80 -1.27 11.89
CA ASP A 81 -11.63 -1.05 13.33
C ASP A 81 -12.69 -1.79 14.17
N GLU A 82 -13.94 -1.77 13.71
CA GLU A 82 -15.03 -2.49 14.36
C GLU A 82 -14.77 -4.01 14.38
N LEU A 83 -14.29 -4.59 13.27
CA LEU A 83 -13.95 -6.02 13.21
C LEU A 83 -12.80 -6.39 14.15
N VAL A 84 -11.80 -5.52 14.30
CA VAL A 84 -10.69 -5.73 15.26
C VAL A 84 -11.19 -5.66 16.71
N SER A 85 -12.17 -4.81 16.98
CA SER A 85 -12.76 -4.66 18.32
C SER A 85 -13.70 -5.81 18.71
N LEU A 86 -14.22 -6.56 17.74
CA LEU A 86 -15.05 -7.72 18.02
C LEU A 86 -14.17 -8.84 18.61
N PRO A 87 -14.56 -9.44 19.74
CA PRO A 87 -13.87 -10.63 20.23
C PRO A 87 -14.06 -11.74 19.20
N VAL A 88 -12.99 -12.03 18.45
CA VAL A 88 -12.97 -13.18 17.56
C VAL A 88 -13.21 -14.40 18.42
N SER A 89 -14.38 -15.03 18.27
CA SER A 89 -14.69 -16.30 18.88
C SER A 89 -13.76 -17.37 18.27
N GLY A 90 -12.53 -17.47 18.76
CA GLY A 90 -11.64 -18.59 18.44
C GLY A 90 -10.16 -18.31 18.16
N THR A 91 -9.62 -17.09 18.27
CA THR A 91 -8.16 -16.88 18.10
C THR A 91 -7.55 -16.13 19.29
N PRO A 92 -6.36 -16.53 19.78
CA PRO A 92 -5.65 -15.74 20.78
C PRO A 92 -5.40 -14.36 20.20
N SER A 93 -5.72 -13.32 20.97
CA SER A 93 -5.41 -11.93 20.66
C SER A 93 -3.97 -11.82 20.15
N GLY A 94 -3.80 -11.42 18.89
CA GLY A 94 -2.49 -11.07 18.36
C GLY A 94 -1.90 -9.92 19.19
N PRO A 95 -0.55 -9.84 19.30
CA PRO A 95 0.08 -8.79 20.08
C PRO A 95 -0.33 -7.42 19.55
N GLU A 96 -0.71 -6.56 20.49
CA GLU A 96 -0.98 -5.13 20.30
C GLU A 96 0.18 -4.50 19.53
N VAL A 97 -0.11 -3.97 18.33
CA VAL A 97 0.88 -3.26 17.51
C VAL A 97 1.20 -1.96 18.23
N GLN A 98 2.27 -1.96 19.03
CA GLN A 98 2.82 -0.72 19.56
C GLN A 98 3.30 0.12 18.37
N ASP A 99 2.67 1.28 18.18
CA ASP A 99 3.04 2.30 17.21
C ASP A 99 4.35 2.99 17.66
N ASN A 100 5.43 2.23 17.66
CA ASN A 100 6.75 2.63 18.13
C ASN A 100 7.74 2.48 16.99
N ASN A 101 7.52 3.15 15.86
CA ASN A 101 8.49 3.15 14.77
C ASN A 101 8.32 4.38 13.86
N HIS A 102 8.92 5.50 14.30
CA HIS A 102 9.45 6.50 13.37
C HIS A 102 10.59 5.84 12.58
N ILE A 103 10.26 5.00 11.61
CA ILE A 103 11.23 4.50 10.63
C ILE A 103 11.43 5.65 9.65
N ASP A 104 12.59 6.26 9.75
CA ASP A 104 13.02 7.31 8.86
C ASP A 104 13.05 6.77 7.41
N LEU A 105 12.08 7.18 6.60
CA LEU A 105 11.94 6.80 5.18
C LEU A 105 13.11 7.29 4.31
N ASN A 106 14.04 8.05 4.91
CA ASN A 106 15.27 8.57 4.33
C ASN A 106 16.51 7.72 4.62
N CYS A 107 16.39 6.50 5.13
CA CYS A 107 17.53 5.59 5.17
C CYS A 107 18.09 5.41 3.74
N PRO A 108 19.35 5.80 3.47
CA PRO A 108 19.96 5.51 2.19
C PRO A 108 20.14 3.99 2.10
N ILE A 109 19.51 3.41 1.09
CA ILE A 109 19.72 2.04 0.64
C ILE A 109 21.14 1.96 0.06
#